data_AF-A0A7S4JQJ8-F1
#
_entry.id   AF-A0A7S4JQJ8-F1
#
_cell.length_a   1.000
_cell.length_b   1.000
_cell.length_c   1.000
_cell.angle_alpha   90.00
_cell.angle_beta   90.00
_cell.angle_gamma   90.00
#
_symmetry.space_group_name_H-M   'P 1'
#
loop_
_entity.id
_entity.type
_entity.pdbx_description
1 polymer ?
#
loop_
_entity_poly.entity_id
_entity_poly.type
_entity_poly.pdbx_seq_one_letter_code
_entity_poly.pdbx_strand_id
1 'polypeptide(L)'
;MTNSAAKGIISTEVSSADPDAAGSGPSKGCGMAETKLRYVGFCGADDSVHPNKMALISRSYPWVEWGVLFRPDKEGQPRYATTEWRTCLGKIAAKNPEMKLAAHLCGAHVNHLLSGDTFEISVFLGSLKPMGFCRVQINATAVNGVDTNDMEYKALNLADAMEDYPELEFILQRNEETKCLWETILRTEGEGCGPKDGLPKNVVLLADESKGTGVRGSVWPSPPLEEELPTYRMGYAGGINPSNVSSVLDEVIKAARGREFWIDMESGVRSTKNGKDVFDLDKCYKCIDEVCRREIKTHPKYLSFDS
;
A
#
# COMPACT_ATOMS: atom_id res chain seq x y z
N MET A 1 46.09 52.18 -44.47
CA MET A 1 47.53 52.03 -44.18
C MET A 1 47.71 50.61 -43.67
N THR A 2 48.13 49.69 -44.57
CA THR A 2 49.39 48.90 -44.48
C THR A 2 49.47 48.02 -43.23
N ASN A 3 49.81 46.72 -43.20
CA ASN A 3 50.23 45.64 -44.11
C ASN A 3 50.31 44.40 -43.16
N SER A 4 49.96 43.17 -43.54
CA SER A 4 50.87 42.11 -44.06
C SER A 4 52.15 41.92 -43.19
N ALA A 5 52.66 40.76 -42.77
CA ALA A 5 52.63 39.36 -43.20
C ALA A 5 53.26 38.53 -42.03
N ALA A 6 52.83 37.31 -41.72
CA ALA A 6 53.20 36.01 -42.31
C ALA A 6 54.58 35.42 -41.91
N LYS A 7 54.53 34.10 -41.67
CA LYS A 7 55.54 33.03 -41.81
C LYS A 7 56.38 32.59 -40.61
N GLY A 8 56.34 31.27 -40.39
CA GLY A 8 57.31 30.50 -39.62
C GLY A 8 56.90 29.02 -39.53
N ILE A 9 57.10 28.27 -40.62
CA ILE A 9 56.98 26.80 -40.68
C ILE A 9 58.30 26.20 -40.19
N ILE A 10 58.27 25.26 -39.24
CA ILE A 10 59.29 24.20 -39.11
C ILE A 10 58.58 22.88 -38.77
N SER A 11 58.83 21.88 -39.62
CA SER A 11 58.41 20.49 -39.54
C SER A 11 59.52 19.62 -38.93
N THR A 12 59.17 18.67 -38.07
CA THR A 12 59.85 17.38 -37.75
C THR A 12 58.99 16.74 -36.65
N GLU A 13 58.65 15.47 -36.55
CA GLU A 13 58.97 14.23 -37.24
C GLU A 13 57.86 13.23 -36.86
N VAL A 14 57.65 12.23 -37.71
CA VAL A 14 56.71 11.12 -37.51
C VAL A 14 57.37 10.08 -36.60
N SER A 15 56.69 9.66 -35.52
CA SER A 15 56.96 8.37 -34.89
C SER A 15 55.65 7.60 -34.66
N SER A 16 55.56 6.48 -35.37
CA SER A 16 54.56 5.42 -35.30
C SER A 16 54.57 4.68 -33.96
N ALA A 17 53.40 4.48 -33.34
CA ALA A 17 53.10 3.31 -32.50
C ALA A 17 51.58 3.11 -32.39
N ASP A 18 51.21 1.84 -32.36
CA ASP A 18 49.91 1.21 -32.64
C ASP A 18 48.73 1.53 -31.70
N PRO A 19 47.49 1.19 -32.14
CA PRO A 19 46.23 1.40 -31.44
C PRO A 19 45.95 0.28 -30.44
N ASP A 20 45.38 0.63 -29.29
CA ASP A 20 44.46 -0.19 -28.47
C ASP A 20 44.62 0.14 -26.98
N ALA A 21 43.71 0.97 -26.47
CA ALA A 21 43.30 0.97 -25.06
C ALA A 21 41.99 1.76 -24.90
N ALA A 22 40.93 1.34 -25.58
CA ALA A 22 39.58 1.72 -25.19
C ALA A 22 39.19 0.88 -23.96
N GLY A 23 39.70 1.30 -22.79
CA GLY A 23 39.23 0.80 -21.51
C GLY A 23 37.86 1.39 -21.20
N SER A 24 36.81 0.64 -21.51
CA SER A 24 35.46 0.85 -20.99
C SER A 24 35.46 0.67 -19.48
N GLY A 25 35.68 1.77 -18.75
CA GLY A 25 35.42 1.81 -17.32
C GLY A 25 33.93 1.54 -17.06
N PRO A 26 33.59 0.80 -15.99
CA PRO A 26 32.20 0.50 -15.68
C PRO A 26 31.46 1.81 -15.47
N SER A 27 30.37 2.01 -16.24
CA SER A 27 29.39 3.05 -15.96
C SER A 27 28.99 2.90 -14.51
N LYS A 28 29.32 3.90 -13.68
CA LYS A 28 28.78 4.00 -12.31
C LYS A 28 27.26 3.93 -12.45
N GLY A 29 26.69 2.79 -12.08
CA GLY A 29 25.25 2.63 -12.03
C GLY A 29 24.69 3.77 -11.20
N CYS A 30 23.74 4.51 -11.76
CA CYS A 30 22.87 5.36 -10.98
C CYS A 30 22.29 4.45 -9.89
N GLY A 31 22.73 4.64 -8.64
CA GLY A 31 22.32 3.79 -7.53
C GLY A 31 20.81 3.89 -7.39
N MET A 32 20.10 2.89 -7.88
CA MET A 32 18.68 2.75 -7.60
C MET A 32 18.55 2.67 -6.09
N ALA A 33 17.88 3.66 -5.49
CA ALA A 33 17.56 3.62 -4.07
C ALA A 33 16.91 2.27 -3.75
N GLU A 34 17.33 1.65 -2.64
CA GLU A 34 16.83 0.34 -2.23
C GLU A 34 15.29 0.34 -2.20
N THR A 35 14.67 -0.66 -2.84
CA THR A 35 13.21 -0.77 -2.88
C THR A 35 12.67 -1.24 -1.52
N LYS A 36 11.90 -0.39 -0.85
CA LYS A 36 11.35 -0.66 0.49
C LYS A 36 9.88 -1.10 0.45
N LEU A 37 9.58 -2.20 -0.25
CA LEU A 37 8.24 -2.78 -0.24
C LEU A 37 7.95 -3.42 1.13
N ARG A 38 7.00 -2.86 1.87
CA ARG A 38 6.56 -3.32 3.19
C ARG A 38 5.65 -4.53 3.05
N TYR A 39 4.53 -4.36 2.34
CA TYR A 39 3.50 -5.39 2.18
C TYR A 39 2.98 -5.51 0.74
N VAL A 40 2.46 -6.70 0.45
CA VAL A 40 1.53 -6.94 -0.66
C VAL A 40 0.20 -7.35 -0.04
N GLY A 41 -0.77 -6.45 -0.12
CA GLY A 41 -2.11 -6.59 0.43
C GLY A 41 -3.04 -7.31 -0.54
N PHE A 42 -3.76 -8.30 -0.02
CA PHE A 42 -4.86 -8.96 -0.71
C PHE A 42 -6.13 -8.77 0.11
N CYS A 43 -6.98 -7.84 -0.33
CA CYS A 43 -8.21 -7.43 0.31
C CYS A 43 -9.42 -8.23 -0.19
N GLY A 44 -10.39 -8.43 0.69
CA GLY A 44 -11.66 -9.07 0.36
C GLY A 44 -11.65 -10.59 0.51
N ALA A 45 -10.79 -11.15 1.36
CA ALA A 45 -10.91 -12.55 1.74
C ALA A 45 -12.26 -12.80 2.44
N ASP A 46 -12.93 -13.88 2.09
CA ASP A 46 -14.26 -14.24 2.57
C ASP A 46 -14.44 -15.77 2.66
N ASP A 47 -15.67 -16.21 2.91
CA ASP A 47 -16.08 -17.61 3.06
C ASP A 47 -15.71 -18.53 1.88
N SER A 48 -15.37 -17.98 0.71
CA SER A 48 -14.91 -18.77 -0.43
C SER A 48 -13.50 -19.34 -0.27
N VAL A 49 -12.73 -18.89 0.72
CA VAL A 49 -11.39 -19.39 1.03
C VAL A 49 -11.28 -19.79 2.50
N HIS A 50 -10.65 -20.92 2.79
CA HIS A 50 -10.43 -21.34 4.18
C HIS A 50 -9.21 -20.61 4.78
N PRO A 51 -9.28 -20.03 6.00
CA PRO A 51 -8.18 -19.23 6.56
C PRO A 51 -6.83 -19.97 6.71
N ASN A 52 -6.85 -21.29 6.98
CA ASN A 52 -5.62 -22.11 6.97
C ASN A 52 -4.82 -22.00 5.65
N LYS A 53 -5.48 -21.82 4.50
CA LYS A 53 -4.76 -21.65 3.22
C LYS A 53 -4.02 -20.32 3.17
N MET A 54 -4.62 -19.27 3.72
CA MET A 54 -3.99 -17.95 3.86
C MET A 54 -2.81 -18.01 4.84
N ALA A 55 -2.94 -18.78 5.93
CA ALA A 55 -1.85 -18.99 6.88
C ALA A 55 -0.64 -19.72 6.25
N LEU A 56 -0.87 -20.72 5.39
CA LEU A 56 0.20 -21.40 4.64
C LEU A 56 0.99 -20.45 3.74
N ILE A 57 0.29 -19.53 3.05
CA ILE A 57 0.93 -18.48 2.24
C ILE A 57 1.72 -17.54 3.17
N SER A 58 1.12 -17.09 4.27
CA SER A 58 1.74 -16.14 5.20
C SER A 58 3.03 -16.67 5.82
N ARG A 59 3.11 -17.98 6.13
CA ARG A 59 4.33 -18.63 6.62
C ARG A 59 5.48 -18.60 5.61
N SER A 60 5.15 -18.70 4.32
CA SER A 60 6.13 -18.65 3.23
C SER A 60 6.48 -17.22 2.83
N TYR A 61 5.51 -16.31 2.95
CA TYR A 61 5.59 -14.92 2.52
C TYR A 61 5.09 -14.01 3.64
N PRO A 62 5.89 -13.80 4.69
CA PRO A 62 5.49 -13.00 5.85
C PRO A 62 5.29 -11.51 5.53
N TRP A 63 5.56 -11.07 4.31
CA TRP A 63 5.28 -9.73 3.79
C TRP A 63 3.90 -9.63 3.10
N VAL A 64 3.16 -10.73 2.98
CA VAL A 64 1.76 -10.69 2.53
C VAL A 64 0.87 -10.23 3.68
N GLU A 65 -0.11 -9.41 3.36
CA GLU A 65 -1.15 -8.95 4.28
C GLU A 65 -2.55 -9.26 3.73
N TRP A 66 -3.47 -9.64 4.61
CA TRP A 66 -4.85 -9.96 4.25
C TRP A 66 -5.80 -8.87 4.75
N GLY A 67 -6.44 -8.18 3.80
CA GLY A 67 -7.50 -7.21 4.09
C GLY A 67 -8.85 -7.92 4.23
N VAL A 68 -9.54 -7.69 5.34
CA VAL A 68 -10.88 -8.24 5.60
C VAL A 68 -11.88 -7.09 5.72
N LEU A 69 -12.93 -7.07 4.89
CA LEU A 69 -13.93 -6.03 4.93
C LEU A 69 -14.92 -6.24 6.08
N PHE A 70 -15.15 -5.17 6.84
CA PHE A 70 -16.15 -5.08 7.90
C PHE A 70 -17.26 -4.14 7.44
N ARG A 71 -18.38 -4.76 7.01
CA ARG A 71 -19.60 -4.08 6.58
C ARG A 71 -20.82 -4.91 6.98
N PRO A 72 -21.41 -4.67 8.16
CA PRO A 72 -22.43 -5.52 8.75
C PRO A 72 -23.64 -5.78 7.83
N ASP A 73 -24.07 -4.78 7.06
CA ASP A 73 -25.20 -4.87 6.11
C ASP A 73 -24.94 -5.80 4.91
N LYS A 74 -23.69 -6.22 4.69
CA LYS A 74 -23.29 -7.08 3.57
C LYS A 74 -22.70 -8.42 4.02
N GLU A 75 -22.74 -8.75 5.30
CA GLU A 75 -22.17 -10.00 5.82
C GLU A 75 -22.65 -11.25 5.03
N GLY A 76 -21.72 -12.13 4.70
CA GLY A 76 -21.97 -13.36 3.93
C GLY A 76 -22.07 -13.17 2.41
N GLN A 77 -22.06 -11.92 1.93
CA GLN A 77 -21.96 -11.62 0.50
C GLN A 77 -20.50 -11.77 0.02
N PRO A 78 -20.25 -11.95 -1.29
CA PRO A 78 -18.88 -11.92 -1.83
C PRO A 78 -18.13 -10.66 -1.38
N ARG A 79 -16.87 -10.86 -0.92
CA ARG A 79 -15.95 -9.91 -0.25
C ARG A 79 -16.20 -9.66 1.23
N TYR A 80 -17.37 -9.98 1.74
CA TYR A 80 -17.79 -9.64 3.11
C TYR A 80 -17.97 -10.91 3.92
N ALA A 81 -16.86 -11.36 4.54
CA ALA A 81 -16.81 -12.60 5.30
C ALA A 81 -17.87 -12.66 6.42
N THR A 82 -18.38 -13.85 6.72
CA THR A 82 -19.26 -14.09 7.89
C THR A 82 -18.54 -13.90 9.23
N THR A 83 -19.30 -13.65 10.30
CA THR A 83 -18.78 -13.61 11.67
C THR A 83 -18.08 -14.91 12.06
N GLU A 84 -18.65 -16.05 11.66
CA GLU A 84 -18.08 -17.38 11.89
C GLU A 84 -16.71 -17.50 11.22
N TRP A 85 -16.60 -17.06 9.96
CA TRP A 85 -15.35 -17.07 9.23
C TRP A 85 -14.30 -16.17 9.87
N ARG A 86 -14.67 -14.94 10.25
CA ARG A 86 -13.75 -13.99 10.93
C ARG A 86 -13.27 -14.52 12.29
N THR A 87 -14.15 -15.18 13.04
CA THR A 87 -13.80 -15.85 14.30
C THR A 87 -12.80 -16.99 14.07
N CYS A 88 -13.00 -17.79 13.01
CA CYS A 88 -12.07 -18.84 12.61
C CYS A 88 -10.71 -18.25 12.19
N LEU A 89 -10.72 -17.18 11.39
CA LEU A 89 -9.52 -16.44 10.98
C LEU A 89 -8.71 -15.97 12.21
N GLY A 90 -9.34 -15.32 13.19
CA GLY A 90 -8.65 -14.82 14.38
C GLY A 90 -7.98 -15.95 15.19
N LYS A 91 -8.65 -17.09 15.35
CA LYS A 91 -8.07 -18.27 16.02
C LYS A 91 -6.87 -18.84 15.26
N ILE A 92 -6.88 -18.76 13.93
CA ILE A 92 -5.78 -19.23 13.07
C ILE A 92 -4.63 -18.22 13.10
N ALA A 93 -4.90 -16.93 13.00
CA ALA A 93 -3.89 -15.86 13.10
C ALA A 93 -3.16 -15.90 14.45
N ALA A 94 -3.87 -16.15 15.55
CA ALA A 94 -3.26 -16.32 16.88
C ALA A 94 -2.22 -17.46 16.95
N LYS A 95 -2.28 -18.44 16.04
CA LYS A 95 -1.33 -19.56 15.93
C LYS A 95 -0.28 -19.37 14.84
N ASN A 96 -0.38 -18.31 14.04
CA ASN A 96 0.47 -18.04 12.87
C ASN A 96 0.90 -16.56 12.92
N PRO A 97 1.92 -16.20 13.73
CA PRO A 97 2.32 -14.81 13.95
C PRO A 97 2.81 -14.09 12.67
N GLU A 98 3.17 -14.82 11.62
CA GLU A 98 3.52 -14.29 10.30
C GLU A 98 2.30 -13.77 9.51
N MET A 99 1.08 -14.18 9.91
CA MET A 99 -0.15 -13.79 9.25
C MET A 99 -0.54 -12.36 9.63
N LYS A 100 -0.32 -11.43 8.69
CA LYS A 100 -0.68 -10.02 8.84
C LYS A 100 -2.12 -9.78 8.40
N LEU A 101 -2.89 -9.11 9.24
CA LEU A 101 -4.29 -8.80 9.00
C LEU A 101 -4.55 -7.29 9.08
N ALA A 102 -5.31 -6.79 8.11
CA ALA A 102 -5.84 -5.42 8.08
C ALA A 102 -7.38 -5.46 8.07
N ALA A 103 -8.01 -4.68 8.95
CA ALA A 103 -9.46 -4.55 9.02
C ALA A 103 -9.91 -3.38 8.14
N HIS A 104 -10.77 -3.61 7.15
CA HIS A 104 -11.21 -2.59 6.21
C HIS A 104 -12.64 -2.18 6.57
N LEU A 105 -12.80 -1.05 7.25
CA LEU A 105 -14.08 -0.57 7.75
C LEU A 105 -14.81 0.18 6.64
N CYS A 106 -16.10 -0.12 6.47
CA CYS A 106 -17.03 0.58 5.59
C CYS A 106 -18.36 0.83 6.34
N GLY A 107 -19.27 1.58 5.72
CA GLY A 107 -20.66 1.73 6.18
C GLY A 107 -20.78 2.22 7.62
N ALA A 108 -21.63 1.57 8.40
CA ALA A 108 -21.94 1.95 9.78
C ALA A 108 -20.70 2.08 10.68
N HIS A 109 -19.69 1.22 10.55
CA HIS A 109 -18.47 1.32 11.35
C HIS A 109 -17.71 2.63 11.10
N VAL A 110 -17.59 3.04 9.84
CA VAL A 110 -16.96 4.32 9.52
C VAL A 110 -17.85 5.48 9.94
N ASN A 111 -19.17 5.38 9.76
CA ASN A 111 -20.08 6.44 10.21
C ASN A 111 -20.01 6.67 11.72
N HIS A 112 -20.05 5.61 12.54
CA HIS A 112 -19.93 5.72 14.00
C HIS A 112 -18.58 6.31 14.43
N LEU A 113 -17.49 5.85 13.78
CA LEU A 113 -16.15 6.40 13.99
C LEU A 113 -16.11 7.91 13.70
N LEU A 114 -16.63 8.31 12.55
CA LEU A 114 -16.58 9.69 12.09
C LEU A 114 -17.57 10.60 12.84
N SER A 115 -18.68 10.09 13.34
CA SER A 115 -19.65 10.86 14.13
C SER A 115 -19.25 11.03 15.60
N GLY A 116 -18.20 10.34 16.06
CA GLY A 116 -17.84 10.29 17.47
C GLY A 116 -18.85 9.53 18.32
N ASP A 117 -19.61 8.60 17.72
CA ASP A 117 -20.51 7.72 18.48
C ASP A 117 -19.70 6.56 19.06
N THR A 118 -19.30 6.71 20.31
CA THR A 118 -18.11 6.04 20.83
C THR A 118 -18.33 4.60 21.26
N PHE A 119 -19.48 4.22 21.82
CA PHE A 119 -19.53 2.92 22.52
C PHE A 119 -19.33 1.72 21.58
N GLU A 120 -20.15 1.60 20.54
CA GLU A 120 -20.10 0.46 19.60
C GLU A 120 -18.77 0.42 18.84
N ILE A 121 -18.29 1.58 18.37
CA ILE A 121 -17.03 1.64 17.62
C ILE A 121 -15.82 1.38 18.53
N SER A 122 -15.83 1.86 19.77
CA SER A 122 -14.73 1.60 20.71
C SER A 122 -14.64 0.13 21.11
N VAL A 123 -15.79 -0.53 21.33
CA VAL A 123 -15.83 -1.99 21.55
C VAL A 123 -15.28 -2.73 20.34
N PHE A 124 -15.69 -2.31 19.13
CA PHE A 124 -15.22 -2.93 17.89
C PHE A 124 -13.71 -2.75 17.70
N LEU A 125 -13.18 -1.52 17.78
CA LEU A 125 -11.75 -1.23 17.63
C LEU A 125 -10.92 -1.98 18.68
N GLY A 126 -11.37 -1.99 19.94
CA GLY A 126 -10.71 -2.74 21.02
C GLY A 126 -10.69 -4.26 20.81
N SER A 127 -11.57 -4.79 19.97
CA SER A 127 -11.61 -6.22 19.62
C SER A 127 -10.64 -6.62 18.49
N LEU A 128 -10.20 -5.66 17.67
CA LEU A 128 -9.40 -5.93 16.47
C LEU A 128 -8.04 -6.55 16.80
N LYS A 129 -7.31 -5.95 17.74
CA LYS A 129 -5.98 -6.45 18.14
C LYS A 129 -6.04 -7.88 18.73
N PRO A 130 -6.97 -8.20 19.67
CA PRO A 130 -7.20 -9.59 20.09
C PRO A 130 -7.53 -10.57 18.96
N MET A 131 -8.18 -10.10 17.90
CA MET A 131 -8.47 -10.88 16.70
C MET A 131 -7.28 -11.01 15.73
N GLY A 132 -6.14 -10.37 16.02
CA GLY A 132 -4.93 -10.38 15.20
C GLY A 132 -4.81 -9.25 14.19
N PHE A 133 -5.80 -8.37 14.10
CA PHE A 133 -5.75 -7.20 13.22
C PHE A 133 -4.85 -6.13 13.83
N CYS A 134 -3.83 -5.72 13.07
CA CYS A 134 -2.87 -4.70 13.51
C CYS A 134 -2.99 -3.40 12.72
N ARG A 135 -3.73 -3.41 11.61
CA ARG A 135 -4.00 -2.24 10.78
C ARG A 135 -5.49 -2.08 10.56
N VAL A 136 -5.94 -0.84 10.42
CA VAL A 136 -7.36 -0.51 10.23
C VAL A 136 -7.49 0.50 9.09
N GLN A 137 -8.08 0.09 7.98
CA GLN A 137 -8.37 0.95 6.85
C GLN A 137 -9.74 1.58 6.95
N ILE A 138 -9.79 2.91 6.79
CA ILE A 138 -11.03 3.69 6.82
C ILE A 138 -11.45 4.02 5.40
N ASN A 139 -12.47 3.33 4.89
CA ASN A 139 -13.00 3.54 3.54
C ASN A 139 -14.15 4.56 3.56
N ALA A 140 -13.81 5.84 3.77
CA ALA A 140 -14.74 6.94 4.05
C ALA A 140 -15.49 7.52 2.83
N THR A 141 -15.87 6.68 1.86
CA THR A 141 -16.53 7.11 0.60
C THR A 141 -18.02 6.72 0.58
N ALA A 142 -18.84 7.47 -0.14
CA ALA A 142 -20.27 7.24 -0.32
C ALA A 142 -20.59 5.86 -0.92
N VAL A 143 -19.78 5.37 -1.89
CA VAL A 143 -19.94 4.01 -2.44
C VAL A 143 -19.81 2.92 -1.37
N ASN A 144 -19.05 3.22 -0.32
CA ASN A 144 -18.86 2.36 0.84
C ASN A 144 -19.94 2.54 1.91
N GLY A 145 -20.98 3.34 1.66
CA GLY A 145 -22.10 3.57 2.58
C GLY A 145 -21.79 4.58 3.68
N VAL A 146 -20.82 5.47 3.44
CA VAL A 146 -20.39 6.50 4.40
C VAL A 146 -21.07 7.82 4.09
N ASP A 147 -21.52 8.52 5.12
CA ASP A 147 -21.99 9.90 4.99
C ASP A 147 -20.81 10.85 4.81
N THR A 148 -20.71 11.46 3.63
CA THR A 148 -19.58 12.31 3.22
C THR A 148 -19.76 13.80 3.50
N ASN A 149 -20.83 14.19 4.20
CA ASN A 149 -21.01 15.58 4.66
C ASN A 149 -20.09 15.91 5.84
N ASP A 150 -19.74 17.19 6.01
CA ASP A 150 -19.01 17.72 7.18
C ASP A 150 -17.70 16.97 7.53
N MET A 151 -16.97 16.53 6.50
CA MET A 151 -15.76 15.70 6.64
C MET A 151 -14.63 16.36 7.43
N GLU A 152 -14.55 17.70 7.46
CA GLU A 152 -13.56 18.42 8.27
C GLU A 152 -13.84 18.26 9.77
N TYR A 153 -15.09 18.37 10.21
CA TYR A 153 -15.47 18.10 11.60
C TYR A 153 -15.26 16.63 11.98
N LYS A 154 -15.65 15.72 11.08
CA LYS A 154 -15.48 14.27 11.25
C LYS A 154 -14.01 13.84 11.35
N ALA A 155 -13.08 14.62 10.79
CA ALA A 155 -11.65 14.36 10.90
C ALA A 155 -11.16 14.42 12.34
N LEU A 156 -11.75 15.29 13.19
CA LEU A 156 -11.34 15.42 14.58
C LEU A 156 -11.68 14.16 15.40
N ASN A 157 -12.88 13.60 15.20
CA ASN A 157 -13.26 12.33 15.84
C ASN A 157 -12.35 11.17 15.39
N LEU A 158 -11.93 11.18 14.13
CA LEU A 158 -10.99 10.19 13.62
C LEU A 158 -9.58 10.38 14.20
N ALA A 159 -9.14 11.61 14.42
CA ALA A 159 -7.88 11.92 15.10
C ALA A 159 -7.90 11.41 16.55
N ASP A 160 -8.99 11.65 17.29
CA ASP A 160 -9.15 11.14 18.66
C ASP A 160 -9.03 9.61 18.70
N ALA A 161 -9.68 8.91 17.76
CA ALA A 161 -9.55 7.45 17.66
C ALA A 161 -8.13 6.97 17.33
N MET A 162 -7.33 7.74 16.58
CA MET A 162 -5.93 7.38 16.32
C MET A 162 -5.08 7.50 17.58
N GLU A 163 -5.39 8.45 18.46
CA GLU A 163 -4.72 8.65 19.75
C GLU A 163 -5.15 7.61 20.79
N ASP A 164 -6.45 7.25 20.82
CA ASP A 164 -7.02 6.28 21.76
C ASP A 164 -6.56 4.83 21.50
N TYR A 165 -6.17 4.52 20.25
CA TYR A 165 -5.76 3.17 19.82
C TYR A 165 -4.35 3.15 19.20
N PRO A 166 -3.29 3.50 19.97
CA PRO A 166 -1.92 3.59 19.46
C PRO A 166 -1.33 2.23 19.02
N GLU A 167 -1.94 1.12 19.43
CA GLU A 167 -1.55 -0.24 19.03
C GLU A 167 -2.04 -0.64 17.62
N LEU A 168 -2.96 0.16 17.04
CA LEU A 168 -3.50 -0.01 15.69
C LEU A 168 -2.87 1.01 14.75
N GLU A 169 -2.44 0.55 13.57
CA GLU A 169 -2.01 1.45 12.48
C GLU A 169 -3.21 1.77 11.57
N PHE A 170 -3.65 3.03 11.57
CA PHE A 170 -4.75 3.52 10.77
C PHE A 170 -4.31 3.83 9.34
N ILE A 171 -5.07 3.32 8.36
CA ILE A 171 -4.88 3.57 6.94
C ILE A 171 -5.98 4.50 6.46
N LEU A 172 -5.63 5.72 6.09
CA LEU A 172 -6.54 6.69 5.52
C LEU A 172 -6.63 6.52 4.00
N GLN A 173 -7.79 6.14 3.50
CA GLN A 173 -8.04 6.10 2.06
C GLN A 173 -8.05 7.53 1.50
N ARG A 174 -7.09 7.82 0.63
CA ARG A 174 -6.94 9.10 -0.07
C ARG A 174 -7.49 9.00 -1.49
N ASN A 175 -8.44 9.86 -1.77
CA ASN A 175 -8.94 10.22 -3.10
C ASN A 175 -9.56 11.63 -3.03
N GLU A 176 -10.12 12.11 -4.13
CA GLU A 176 -10.74 13.44 -4.18
C GLU A 176 -11.98 13.56 -3.28
N GLU A 177 -12.73 12.47 -3.08
CA GLU A 177 -13.94 12.49 -2.24
C GLU A 177 -13.62 12.55 -0.75
N THR A 178 -12.53 11.92 -0.32
CA THR A 178 -12.04 11.96 1.07
C THR A 178 -11.06 13.09 1.33
N LYS A 179 -10.86 14.01 0.37
CA LYS A 179 -9.89 15.11 0.44
C LYS A 179 -9.98 15.93 1.71
N CYS A 180 -11.17 16.42 2.03
CA CYS A 180 -11.39 17.20 3.25
C CYS A 180 -11.02 16.42 4.53
N LEU A 181 -11.18 15.10 4.54
CA LEU A 181 -10.82 14.27 5.70
C LEU A 181 -9.30 14.16 5.85
N TRP A 182 -8.58 13.70 4.83
CA TRP A 182 -7.14 13.46 4.96
C TRP A 182 -6.31 14.74 4.96
N GLU A 183 -6.74 15.81 4.29
CA GLU A 183 -6.05 17.12 4.39
C GLU A 183 -6.16 17.71 5.80
N THR A 184 -7.32 17.51 6.45
CA THR A 184 -7.52 17.98 7.82
C THR A 184 -6.64 17.20 8.81
N ILE A 185 -6.55 15.88 8.69
CA ILE A 185 -5.65 15.05 9.51
C ILE A 185 -4.17 15.43 9.30
N LEU A 186 -3.77 15.79 8.08
CA LEU A 186 -2.39 16.21 7.79
C LEU A 186 -2.08 17.64 8.26
N ARG A 187 -3.10 18.47 8.52
CA ARG A 187 -2.92 19.86 8.92
C ARG A 187 -2.49 19.92 10.38
N THR A 188 -1.33 20.52 10.64
CA THR A 188 -0.72 20.58 11.98
C THR A 188 -0.92 21.93 12.69
N GLU A 189 -1.45 22.94 12.00
CA GLU A 189 -1.66 24.28 12.54
C GLU A 189 -2.96 24.91 11.98
N GLY A 190 -3.56 25.84 12.73
CA GLY A 190 -4.78 26.58 12.34
C GLY A 190 -6.05 26.11 13.06
N GLU A 191 -7.15 26.83 12.85
CA GLU A 191 -8.46 26.42 13.36
C GLU A 191 -8.95 25.16 12.63
N GLY A 192 -9.50 24.19 13.37
CA GLY A 192 -9.92 22.90 12.79
C GLY A 192 -8.77 22.04 12.26
N CYS A 193 -7.53 22.27 12.70
CA CYS A 193 -6.41 21.38 12.37
C CYS A 193 -6.56 20.00 13.02
N GLY A 194 -5.92 19.00 12.42
CA GLY A 194 -5.87 17.64 12.93
C GLY A 194 -5.01 17.51 14.19
N PRO A 195 -4.33 16.36 14.38
CA PRO A 195 -3.54 16.10 15.59
C PRO A 195 -2.49 17.19 15.85
N LYS A 196 -2.49 17.72 17.09
CA LYS A 196 -1.72 18.91 17.49
C LYS A 196 -0.20 18.76 17.37
N ASP A 197 0.31 17.53 17.51
CA ASP A 197 1.74 17.20 17.47
C ASP A 197 2.18 16.69 16.09
N GLY A 198 1.38 16.95 15.05
CA GLY A 198 1.59 16.47 13.70
C GLY A 198 1.02 15.08 13.45
N LEU A 199 1.19 14.57 12.23
CA LEU A 199 0.63 13.27 11.81
C LEU A 199 1.05 12.16 12.79
N PRO A 200 0.09 11.49 13.47
CA PRO A 200 0.41 10.43 14.43
C PRO A 200 1.20 9.30 13.77
N LYS A 201 2.13 8.71 14.52
CA LYS A 201 3.06 7.69 13.99
C LYS A 201 2.36 6.41 13.54
N ASN A 202 1.15 6.18 14.03
CA ASN A 202 0.30 5.06 13.68
C ASN A 202 -0.67 5.41 12.54
N VAL A 203 -0.43 6.48 11.77
CA VAL A 203 -1.27 6.85 10.62
C VAL A 203 -0.46 6.74 9.34
N VAL A 204 -1.04 6.05 8.36
CA VAL A 204 -0.50 5.87 7.03
C VAL A 204 -1.59 6.12 5.99
N LEU A 205 -1.21 6.44 4.76
CA LEU A 205 -2.17 6.85 3.73
C LEU A 205 -2.20 5.84 2.59
N LEU A 206 -3.39 5.59 2.03
CA LEU A 206 -3.55 4.73 0.86
C LEU A 206 -4.04 5.56 -0.33
N ALA A 207 -3.21 5.71 -1.36
CA ALA A 207 -3.65 6.31 -2.62
C ALA A 207 -4.55 5.31 -3.38
N ASP A 208 -5.85 5.60 -3.45
CA ASP A 208 -6.84 4.76 -4.11
C ASP A 208 -7.86 5.61 -4.87
N GLU A 209 -7.49 6.03 -6.08
CA GLU A 209 -8.37 6.77 -7.00
C GLU A 209 -9.58 5.94 -7.46
N SER A 210 -9.52 4.62 -7.31
CA SER A 210 -10.62 3.74 -7.67
C SER A 210 -11.78 3.84 -6.69
N LYS A 211 -11.58 4.41 -5.50
CA LYS A 211 -12.56 4.42 -4.40
C LYS A 211 -13.02 2.98 -4.04
N GLY A 212 -12.13 2.00 -4.17
CA GLY A 212 -12.45 0.57 -4.02
C GLY A 212 -13.17 -0.08 -5.22
N THR A 213 -13.37 0.61 -6.34
CA THR A 213 -14.05 0.04 -7.52
C THR A 213 -13.10 -0.75 -8.44
N GLY A 214 -11.78 -0.64 -8.24
CA GLY A 214 -10.79 -1.35 -9.03
C GLY A 214 -10.45 -0.72 -10.40
N VAL A 215 -10.82 0.55 -10.63
CA VAL A 215 -10.37 1.33 -11.79
C VAL A 215 -8.99 1.95 -11.51
N ARG A 216 -8.04 1.78 -12.44
CA ARG A 216 -6.69 2.33 -12.32
C ARG A 216 -6.67 3.84 -12.62
N GLY A 217 -6.02 4.63 -11.75
CA GLY A 217 -5.72 6.05 -12.01
C GLY A 217 -4.56 6.24 -13.01
N SER A 218 -4.46 7.42 -13.62
CA SER A 218 -3.43 7.71 -14.64
C SER A 218 -2.05 8.03 -14.06
N VAL A 219 -1.96 8.47 -12.80
CA VAL A 219 -0.71 8.89 -12.14
C VAL A 219 -0.72 8.48 -10.67
N TRP A 220 0.38 7.91 -10.17
CA TRP A 220 0.56 7.61 -8.74
C TRP A 220 1.13 8.83 -8.00
N PRO A 221 0.51 9.28 -6.90
CA PRO A 221 1.03 10.41 -6.15
C PRO A 221 2.34 10.06 -5.45
N SER A 222 3.25 11.03 -5.40
CA SER A 222 4.43 10.95 -4.53
C SER A 222 4.10 11.43 -3.12
N PRO A 223 4.75 10.86 -2.09
CA PRO A 223 4.73 11.45 -0.76
C PRO A 223 5.44 12.81 -0.76
N PRO A 224 5.19 13.68 0.25
CA PRO A 224 6.01 14.85 0.52
C PRO A 224 7.50 14.51 0.67
N LEU A 225 8.40 15.50 0.68
CA LEU A 225 9.83 15.23 0.91
C LEU A 225 10.04 14.71 2.34
N GLU A 226 11.02 13.82 2.55
CA GLU A 226 11.29 13.20 3.87
C GLU A 226 11.62 14.25 4.93
N GLU A 227 12.31 15.31 4.52
CA GLU A 227 12.61 16.50 5.31
C GLU A 227 11.35 17.26 5.78
N GLU A 228 10.28 17.23 4.99
CA GLU A 228 9.03 17.97 5.26
C GLU A 228 8.09 17.18 6.16
N LEU A 229 7.96 15.87 5.93
CA LEU A 229 7.06 15.01 6.69
C LEU A 229 7.60 13.58 6.79
N PRO A 230 8.49 13.29 7.76
CA PRO A 230 9.21 12.02 7.84
C PRO A 230 8.31 10.84 8.23
N THR A 231 7.22 11.09 8.96
CA THR A 231 6.27 10.05 9.39
C THR A 231 5.33 9.61 8.26
N TYR A 232 5.28 10.35 7.14
CA TYR A 232 4.38 10.03 6.03
C TYR A 232 4.76 8.72 5.34
N ARG A 233 3.86 7.73 5.43
CA ARG A 233 3.96 6.46 4.71
C ARG A 233 2.76 6.29 3.80
N MET A 234 2.99 5.71 2.63
CA MET A 234 1.98 5.61 1.59
C MET A 234 1.89 4.20 1.00
N GLY A 235 0.67 3.74 0.78
CA GLY A 235 0.35 2.59 -0.04
C GLY A 235 -0.32 3.00 -1.32
N TYR A 236 -0.39 2.06 -2.26
CA TYR A 236 -0.98 2.24 -3.57
C TYR A 236 -2.00 1.14 -3.87
N ALA A 237 -3.20 1.53 -4.27
CA ALA A 237 -4.27 0.61 -4.65
C ALA A 237 -5.02 1.10 -5.90
N GLY A 238 -5.87 0.24 -6.44
CA GLY A 238 -6.73 0.55 -7.59
C GLY A 238 -6.31 -0.19 -8.86
N GLY A 239 -7.09 -1.20 -9.24
CA GLY A 239 -6.92 -1.94 -10.50
C GLY A 239 -5.68 -2.82 -10.61
N ILE A 240 -4.93 -3.00 -9.52
CA ILE A 240 -3.76 -3.86 -9.46
C ILE A 240 -4.20 -5.33 -9.48
N ASN A 241 -3.56 -6.14 -10.32
CA ASN A 241 -3.89 -7.55 -10.54
C ASN A 241 -2.67 -8.31 -11.12
N PRO A 242 -2.73 -9.65 -11.28
CA PRO A 242 -1.58 -10.44 -11.73
C PRO A 242 -0.97 -10.03 -13.08
N SER A 243 -1.77 -9.47 -14.01
CA SER A 243 -1.26 -9.12 -15.34
C SER A 243 -0.54 -7.78 -15.37
N ASN A 244 -0.71 -6.91 -14.36
CA ASN A 244 -0.15 -5.57 -14.34
C ASN A 244 0.68 -5.24 -13.10
N VAL A 245 0.71 -6.10 -12.07
CA VAL A 245 1.44 -5.82 -10.83
C VAL A 245 2.92 -5.51 -11.08
N SER A 246 3.53 -6.15 -12.07
CA SER A 246 4.93 -5.92 -12.47
C SER A 246 5.18 -4.47 -12.90
N SER A 247 4.36 -3.95 -13.83
CA SER A 247 4.48 -2.58 -14.32
C SER A 247 4.02 -1.55 -13.29
N VAL A 248 3.00 -1.88 -12.48
CA VAL A 248 2.60 -1.03 -11.36
C VAL A 248 3.75 -0.87 -10.38
N LEU A 249 4.48 -1.95 -10.05
CA LEU A 249 5.65 -1.88 -9.17
C LEU A 249 6.74 -0.96 -9.73
N ASP A 250 7.02 -0.98 -11.05
CA ASP A 250 7.96 -0.03 -11.67
C ASP A 250 7.57 1.44 -11.45
N GLU A 251 6.26 1.73 -11.51
CA GLU A 251 5.73 3.08 -11.36
C GLU A 251 5.70 3.52 -9.91
N VAL A 252 5.19 2.68 -8.99
CA VAL A 252 5.06 3.05 -7.57
C VAL A 252 6.40 3.10 -6.86
N ILE A 253 7.41 2.33 -7.28
CA ILE A 253 8.78 2.46 -6.74
C ILE A 253 9.33 3.88 -7.03
N LYS A 254 9.09 4.40 -8.24
CA LYS A 254 9.47 5.77 -8.60
C LYS A 254 8.63 6.78 -7.82
N ALA A 255 7.32 6.56 -7.73
CA ALA A 255 6.41 7.45 -7.01
C ALA A 255 6.76 7.55 -5.52
N ALA A 256 7.15 6.44 -4.89
CA ALA A 256 7.51 6.34 -3.48
C ALA A 256 8.82 7.07 -3.13
N ARG A 257 9.65 7.43 -4.11
CA ARG A 257 10.91 8.19 -3.91
C ARG A 257 11.83 7.57 -2.86
N GLY A 258 11.95 6.24 -2.85
CA GLY A 258 12.79 5.50 -1.89
C GLY A 258 12.20 5.35 -0.48
N ARG A 259 10.99 5.87 -0.23
CA ARG A 259 10.27 5.62 1.03
C ARG A 259 9.70 4.20 1.06
N GLU A 260 9.47 3.71 2.28
CA GLU A 260 8.71 2.48 2.50
C GLU A 260 7.28 2.63 1.98
N PHE A 261 6.79 1.63 1.24
CA PHE A 261 5.45 1.62 0.68
C PHE A 261 4.82 0.23 0.68
N TRP A 262 3.52 0.14 0.42
CA TRP A 262 2.84 -1.13 0.15
C TRP A 262 1.93 -1.02 -1.07
N ILE A 263 1.49 -2.16 -1.60
CA ILE A 263 0.43 -2.22 -2.61
C ILE A 263 -0.74 -3.01 -2.07
N ASP A 264 -1.96 -2.69 -2.48
CA ASP A 264 -3.18 -3.41 -2.08
C ASP A 264 -4.07 -3.75 -3.29
N MET A 265 -4.64 -4.95 -3.27
CA MET A 265 -5.43 -5.53 -4.36
C MET A 265 -6.71 -6.12 -3.80
N GLU A 266 -7.85 -5.76 -4.37
CA GLU A 266 -9.15 -6.38 -4.03
C GLU A 266 -9.74 -7.13 -5.23
N SER A 267 -10.34 -6.42 -6.19
CA SER A 267 -11.02 -7.05 -7.33
C SER A 267 -10.07 -7.83 -8.25
N GLY A 268 -8.81 -7.38 -8.37
CA GLY A 268 -7.79 -8.02 -9.21
C GLY A 268 -7.41 -9.44 -8.78
N VAL A 269 -7.65 -9.81 -7.52
CA VAL A 269 -7.39 -11.14 -6.96
C VAL A 269 -8.65 -11.97 -6.76
N ARG A 270 -9.76 -11.56 -7.35
CA ARG A 270 -11.01 -12.33 -7.36
C ARG A 270 -11.28 -12.98 -8.71
N SER A 271 -12.04 -14.06 -8.71
CA SER A 271 -12.43 -14.79 -9.91
C SER A 271 -13.89 -15.21 -9.84
N THR A 272 -14.51 -15.39 -11.01
CA THR A 272 -15.81 -16.04 -11.10
C THR A 272 -15.61 -17.55 -11.23
N LYS A 273 -15.89 -18.32 -10.18
CA LYS A 273 -15.85 -19.80 -10.21
C LYS A 273 -17.27 -20.32 -10.02
N ASN A 274 -17.75 -21.15 -10.97
CA ASN A 274 -19.12 -21.68 -10.98
C ASN A 274 -20.20 -20.57 -10.85
N GLY A 275 -20.02 -19.45 -11.55
CA GLY A 275 -20.93 -18.31 -11.52
C GLY A 275 -20.90 -17.49 -10.22
N LYS A 276 -19.98 -17.80 -9.29
CA LYS A 276 -19.84 -17.08 -8.01
C LYS A 276 -18.54 -16.30 -7.98
N ASP A 277 -18.60 -15.10 -7.44
CA ASP A 277 -17.45 -14.26 -7.17
C ASP A 277 -16.69 -14.78 -5.93
N VAL A 278 -15.46 -15.26 -6.12
CA VAL A 278 -14.65 -15.89 -5.07
C VAL A 278 -13.28 -15.24 -4.95
N PHE A 279 -12.72 -15.28 -3.75
CA PHE A 279 -11.34 -14.88 -3.48
C PHE A 279 -10.37 -15.93 -4.04
N ASP A 280 -9.47 -15.53 -4.94
CA ASP A 280 -8.66 -16.46 -5.72
C ASP A 280 -7.20 -16.47 -5.28
N LEU A 281 -6.84 -17.47 -4.47
CA LEU A 281 -5.46 -17.64 -3.99
C LEU A 281 -4.46 -17.88 -5.11
N ASP A 282 -4.86 -18.46 -6.25
CA ASP A 282 -3.95 -18.65 -7.38
C ASP A 282 -3.56 -17.30 -8.00
N LYS A 283 -4.47 -16.32 -7.99
CA LYS A 283 -4.16 -14.94 -8.41
C LYS A 283 -3.27 -14.24 -7.40
N CYS A 284 -3.53 -14.42 -6.10
CA CYS A 284 -2.64 -13.89 -5.05
C CYS A 284 -1.20 -14.43 -5.24
N TYR A 285 -1.07 -15.73 -5.50
CA TYR A 285 0.23 -16.37 -5.71
C TYR A 285 0.93 -15.85 -6.98
N LYS A 286 0.21 -15.64 -8.09
CA LYS A 286 0.79 -15.00 -9.29
C LYS A 286 1.32 -13.59 -9.01
N CYS A 287 0.65 -12.81 -8.15
CA CYS A 287 1.18 -11.51 -7.73
C CYS A 287 2.45 -11.65 -6.88
N ILE A 288 2.51 -12.66 -6.01
CA ILE A 288 3.71 -12.99 -5.22
C ILE A 288 4.87 -13.37 -6.14
N ASP A 289 4.64 -14.25 -7.12
CA ASP A 289 5.64 -14.67 -8.10
C ASP A 289 6.21 -13.48 -8.87
N GLU A 290 5.36 -12.54 -9.31
CA GLU A 290 5.83 -11.33 -10.00
C GLU A 290 6.69 -10.42 -9.12
N VAL A 291 6.35 -10.30 -7.83
CA VAL A 291 7.16 -9.54 -6.85
C VAL A 291 8.53 -10.21 -6.65
N CYS A 292 8.55 -11.53 -6.54
CA CYS A 292 9.77 -12.31 -6.37
C CYS A 292 10.66 -12.33 -7.63
N ARG A 293 10.05 -12.44 -8.81
CA ARG A 293 10.75 -12.41 -10.12
C ARG A 293 11.45 -11.07 -10.36
N ARG A 294 10.96 -9.99 -9.76
CA ARG A 294 11.60 -8.66 -9.78
C ARG A 294 12.67 -8.49 -8.70
N GLU A 295 12.98 -9.53 -7.94
CA GLU A 295 13.98 -9.53 -6.85
C GLU A 295 13.69 -8.50 -5.74
N ILE A 296 12.45 -8.00 -5.64
CA ILE A 296 12.02 -7.09 -4.57
C ILE A 296 11.86 -7.85 -3.26
N LYS A 297 11.35 -9.08 -3.37
CA LYS A 297 11.29 -10.11 -2.32
C LYS A 297 11.80 -11.40 -2.93
N THR A 298 11.94 -12.44 -2.13
CA THR A 298 12.46 -13.73 -2.59
C THR A 298 11.49 -14.84 -2.23
N HIS A 299 11.41 -15.85 -3.11
CA HIS A 299 10.82 -17.12 -2.72
C HIS A 299 11.65 -17.77 -1.59
N PRO A 300 11.00 -18.46 -0.65
CA PRO A 300 11.71 -19.38 0.24
C PRO A 300 12.47 -20.43 -0.57
N LYS A 301 13.62 -20.87 -0.05
CA LYS A 301 14.50 -21.85 -0.74
C LYS A 301 13.81 -23.16 -1.12
N TYR A 302 12.77 -23.56 -0.40
CA TYR A 302 12.02 -24.79 -0.69
C TYR A 302 10.94 -24.60 -1.78
N LEU A 303 10.73 -23.37 -2.25
CA LEU A 303 9.86 -23.01 -3.37
C LEU A 303 10.66 -22.44 -4.55
N SER A 304 11.95 -22.15 -4.38
CA SER A 304 12.82 -21.74 -5.49
C SER A 304 13.18 -22.95 -6.35
N PHE A 305 13.06 -22.79 -7.67
CA PHE A 305 13.45 -23.82 -8.65
C PHE A 305 14.94 -23.79 -9.00
N ASP A 306 15.67 -22.82 -8.47
CA ASP A 306 17.12 -22.68 -8.63
C ASP A 306 17.82 -23.60 -7.62
N SER A 307 18.36 -24.71 -8.13
CA SER A 307 19.23 -25.67 -7.43
C SER A 307 20.69 -25.23 -7.43
#